data_AF-A0A7L3X015-F1
#
_entry.id   AF-A0A7L3X015-F1
#
_cell.length_a   1.000
_cell.length_b   1.000
_cell.length_c   1.000
_cell.angle_alpha   90.00
_cell.angle_beta   90.00
_cell.angle_gamma   90.00
#
_symmetry.space_group_name_H-M   'P 1'
#
loop_
_entity.id
_entity.type
_entity.pdbx_description
1 polymer ?
#
loop_
_entity_poly.entity_id
_entity_poly.type
_entity_poly.pdbx_seq_one_letter_code
_entity_poly.pdbx_strand_id
1 'polypeptide(L)'
;FKDRCCFHRSDTGETMAWSESMDKLLANKDGLAAFRTFLKSEFSEENVEFWLACEDFKKTKSSTKIASKAQKIYSDFIEADAPKEV
;
A
#
# COMPACT_ATOMS: atom_id res chain seq x y z
N PHE A 1 -13.93 25.88 -20.95
CA PHE A 1 -14.80 25.16 -19.99
C PHE A 1 -15.26 23.83 -20.57
N LYS A 2 -14.44 22.78 -20.42
CA LYS A 2 -14.84 21.38 -20.16
C LYS A 2 -13.59 20.53 -20.33
N ASP A 3 -12.80 20.49 -19.26
CA ASP A 3 -11.79 19.44 -19.10
C ASP A 3 -12.51 18.10 -19.04
N ARG A 4 -12.14 17.26 -20.00
CA ARG A 4 -12.47 15.84 -20.02
C ARG A 4 -11.71 15.19 -18.87
N CYS A 5 -12.35 15.08 -17.70
CA CYS A 5 -12.01 14.01 -16.77
C CYS A 5 -12.35 12.69 -17.48
N CYS A 6 -11.38 12.13 -18.17
CA CYS A 6 -11.38 10.71 -18.47
C CYS A 6 -11.34 10.00 -17.12
N PHE A 7 -12.50 9.63 -16.58
CA PHE A 7 -12.57 8.56 -15.60
C PHE A 7 -11.95 7.36 -16.31
N HIS A 8 -10.69 7.06 -15.99
CA HIS A 8 -10.08 5.79 -16.36
C HIS A 8 -10.88 4.74 -15.59
N ARG A 9 -11.96 4.27 -16.19
CA ARG A 9 -12.74 3.17 -15.66
C ARG A 9 -11.88 1.95 -15.91
N SER A 10 -11.24 1.46 -14.85
CA SER A 10 -10.51 0.19 -14.90
C SER A 10 -11.43 -0.86 -15.53
N ASP A 11 -10.86 -1.75 -16.36
CA ASP A 11 -11.66 -2.75 -17.05
C ASP A 11 -12.45 -3.60 -16.04
N THR A 12 -13.70 -3.94 -16.37
CA THR A 12 -14.57 -4.67 -15.45
C THR A 12 -13.97 -5.99 -14.98
N GLY A 13 -13.20 -6.66 -15.84
CA GLY A 13 -12.46 -7.87 -15.48
C GLY A 13 -11.35 -7.62 -14.46
N GLU A 14 -10.61 -6.51 -14.59
CA GLU A 14 -9.56 -6.13 -13.64
C GLU A 14 -10.15 -5.80 -12.26
N THR A 15 -11.27 -5.07 -12.20
CA THR A 15 -11.94 -4.79 -10.91
C THR A 15 -12.48 -6.04 -10.22
N MET A 16 -12.97 -7.05 -10.97
CA MET A 16 -13.40 -8.31 -10.36
C MET A 16 -12.23 -9.06 -9.73
N ALA A 17 -11.06 -9.05 -10.39
CA ALA A 17 -9.86 -9.70 -9.89
C ALA A 17 -9.36 -9.13 -8.55
N TRP A 18 -9.68 -7.87 -8.23
CA TRP A 18 -9.34 -7.25 -6.94
C TRP A 18 -10.05 -7.93 -5.76
N SER A 19 -11.25 -8.46 -5.98
CA SER A 19 -12.02 -9.17 -4.94
C SER A 19 -11.53 -10.61 -4.70
N GLU A 20 -10.73 -11.16 -5.62
CA GLU A 20 -10.25 -12.53 -5.54
C GLU A 20 -9.04 -12.69 -4.61
N SER A 21 -8.16 -11.68 -4.57
CA SER A 21 -7.06 -11.67 -3.61
C SER A 21 -6.52 -10.26 -3.34
N MET A 22 -6.04 -10.07 -2.12
CA MET A 22 -5.40 -8.83 -1.69
C MET A 22 -4.11 -8.55 -2.48
N ASP A 23 -3.34 -9.59 -2.82
CA ASP A 23 -2.16 -9.45 -3.68
C ASP A 23 -2.50 -8.89 -5.08
N LYS A 24 -3.62 -9.34 -5.68
CA LYS A 24 -4.08 -8.83 -6.99
C LYS A 24 -4.54 -7.37 -6.89
N LEU A 25 -5.26 -7.03 -5.82
CA LEU A 25 -5.67 -5.66 -5.53
C LEU A 25 -4.47 -4.72 -5.39
N LEU A 26 -3.45 -5.13 -4.61
CA LEU A 26 -2.28 -4.29 -4.34
C LEU A 26 -1.26 -4.24 -5.49
N ALA A 27 -1.22 -5.25 -6.34
CA ALA A 27 -0.40 -5.24 -7.55
C ALA A 27 -0.94 -4.30 -8.64
N ASN A 28 -2.26 -4.05 -8.66
CA ASN A 28 -2.89 -3.11 -9.58
C ASN A 28 -2.80 -1.67 -9.03
N LYS A 29 -2.40 -0.70 -9.87
CA LYS A 29 -2.24 0.70 -9.45
C LYS A 29 -3.56 1.36 -9.03
N ASP A 30 -4.63 1.11 -9.77
CA ASP A 30 -5.95 1.67 -9.48
C ASP A 30 -6.55 0.98 -8.25
N GLY A 31 -6.36 -0.34 -8.13
CA GLY A 31 -6.76 -1.13 -6.96
C GLY A 31 -6.11 -0.64 -5.68
N LEU A 32 -4.78 -0.47 -5.69
CA LEU A 32 -4.04 0.11 -4.56
C LEU A 32 -4.50 1.53 -4.22
N ALA A 33 -4.78 2.37 -5.23
CA ALA A 33 -5.25 3.74 -5.01
C ALA A 33 -6.65 3.77 -4.37
N ALA A 34 -7.56 2.92 -4.86
CA ALA A 34 -8.89 2.76 -4.28
C ALA A 34 -8.82 2.24 -2.84
N PHE A 35 -8.00 1.22 -2.58
CA PHE A 35 -7.84 0.64 -1.25
C PHE A 35 -7.21 1.62 -0.24
N ARG A 36 -6.19 2.38 -0.67
CA ARG A 36 -5.65 3.48 0.16
C ARG A 36 -6.69 4.54 0.49
N THR A 37 -7.56 4.88 -0.48
CA THR A 37 -8.63 5.85 -0.24
C THR A 37 -9.64 5.33 0.77
N PHE A 38 -9.98 4.04 0.67
CA PHE A 38 -10.84 3.34 1.62
C PHE A 38 -10.24 3.36 3.03
N LEU A 39 -9.00 2.91 3.21
CA LEU A 39 -8.36 2.88 4.53
C LEU A 39 -8.20 4.27 5.15
N LYS A 40 -7.89 5.30 4.35
CA LYS A 40 -7.88 6.69 4.84
C LYS A 40 -9.22 7.15 5.38
N SER A 41 -10.34 6.68 4.81
CA SER A 41 -11.68 7.00 5.32
C SER A 41 -11.98 6.30 6.65
N GLU A 42 -11.26 5.22 6.94
CA GLU A 42 -11.33 4.45 8.19
C GLU A 42 -10.19 4.77 9.16
N PHE A 43 -9.35 5.77 8.84
CA PHE A 43 -8.16 6.15 9.62
C PHE A 43 -7.21 4.96 9.89
N SER A 44 -7.04 4.11 8.86
CA SER A 44 -6.31 2.84 8.97
C SER A 44 -5.32 2.63 7.82
N GLU A 45 -4.88 3.71 7.15
CA GLU A 45 -3.98 3.64 6.00
C GLU A 45 -2.58 3.11 6.34
N GLU A 46 -2.17 3.20 7.60
CA GLU A 46 -0.91 2.65 8.10
C GLU A 46 -0.78 1.16 7.81
N ASN A 47 -1.90 0.42 7.81
CA ASN A 47 -1.90 -1.03 7.55
C ASN A 47 -1.37 -1.38 6.15
N VAL A 48 -1.83 -0.67 5.11
CA VAL A 48 -1.35 -0.92 3.74
C VAL A 48 0.06 -0.36 3.53
N GLU A 49 0.40 0.74 4.20
CA GLU A 49 1.75 1.30 4.14
C GLU A 49 2.79 0.35 4.77
N PHE A 50 2.47 -0.24 5.93
CA PHE A 50 3.29 -1.25 6.59
C PHE A 50 3.46 -2.50 5.72
N TRP A 51 2.37 -3.02 5.16
CA TRP A 51 2.43 -4.19 4.28
C TRP A 51 3.33 -3.95 3.07
N LEU A 52 3.22 -2.79 2.42
CA LEU A 52 4.05 -2.42 1.28
C LEU A 52 5.52 -2.23 1.67
N ALA A 53 5.79 -1.66 2.84
CA ALA A 53 7.14 -1.54 3.38
C ALA A 53 7.76 -2.92 3.62
N CYS A 54 6.98 -3.89 4.13
CA CYS A 54 7.42 -5.27 4.30
C CYS A 54 7.69 -5.97 2.95
N GLU A 55 6.84 -5.75 1.94
CA GLU A 55 7.08 -6.27 0.58
C GLU A 55 8.39 -5.78 -0.03
N ASP A 56 8.68 -4.48 0.11
CA ASP A 56 9.92 -3.87 -0.35
C ASP A 56 11.13 -4.34 0.49
N PHE A 57 10.96 -4.51 1.79
CA PHE A 57 11.97 -5.09 2.68
C PHE A 57 12.36 -6.51 2.25
N LYS A 58 11.38 -7.40 2.02
CA LYS A 58 11.60 -8.79 1.58
C LYS A 58 12.38 -8.88 0.26
N LYS A 59 12.25 -7.88 -0.63
CA LYS A 59 12.96 -7.81 -1.92
C LYS A 59 14.39 -7.26 -1.81
N THR A 60 14.78 -6.75 -0.64
CA THR A 60 16.08 -6.09 -0.44
C THR A 60 17.19 -7.12 -0.27
N LYS A 61 18.23 -7.03 -1.12
CA LYS A 61 19.38 -7.96 -1.10
C LYS A 61 20.64 -7.42 -0.41
N SER A 62 20.77 -6.09 -0.30
CA SER A 62 21.94 -5.45 0.29
C SER A 62 21.84 -5.46 1.81
N SER A 63 22.80 -6.10 2.48
CA SER A 63 22.85 -6.19 3.96
C SER A 63 22.74 -4.83 4.65
N THR A 64 23.46 -3.81 4.17
CA THR A 64 23.37 -2.43 4.69
C THR A 64 21.97 -1.81 4.51
N LYS A 65 21.31 -2.09 3.37
CA LYS A 65 19.94 -1.63 3.12
C LYS A 65 18.91 -2.40 3.96
N ILE A 66 19.15 -3.68 4.23
CA ILE A 66 18.29 -4.48 5.11
C ILE A 66 18.29 -3.86 6.51
N ALA A 67 19.46 -3.60 7.11
CA ALA A 67 19.53 -3.03 8.45
C ALA A 67 18.82 -1.66 8.55
N SER A 68 19.09 -0.76 7.60
CA SER A 68 18.47 0.57 7.59
C SER A 68 16.96 0.54 7.34
N LYS A 69 16.46 -0.33 6.44
CA LYS A 69 15.02 -0.50 6.23
C LYS A 69 14.32 -1.16 7.42
N ALA A 70 14.95 -2.15 8.05
CA ALA A 70 14.40 -2.79 9.25
C ALA A 70 14.22 -1.77 10.38
N GLN A 71 15.25 -0.96 10.64
CA GLN A 71 15.17 0.11 11.63
C GLN A 71 14.06 1.10 11.31
N LYS A 72 13.93 1.52 10.04
CA LYS A 72 12.89 2.44 9.61
C LYS A 72 11.48 1.85 9.76
N ILE A 73 11.28 0.58 9.39
CA ILE A 73 9.99 -0.09 9.58
C ILE A 73 9.65 -0.20 11.07
N TYR A 74 10.63 -0.49 11.91
CA TYR A 74 10.42 -0.55 13.35
C TYR A 74 9.99 0.80 13.92
N SER A 75 10.75 1.87 13.66
CA SER A 75 10.43 3.21 14.21
C SER A 75 9.14 3.81 13.65
N ASP A 76 8.78 3.48 12.41
CA ASP A 76 7.61 4.05 11.77
C ASP A 76 6.32 3.31 12.18
N PHE A 77 6.38 1.98 12.41
CA PHE A 77 5.18 1.14 12.53
C PHE A 77 5.12 0.18 13.75
N ILE A 78 6.24 -0.18 14.39
CA ILE A 78 6.26 -1.27 15.42
C ILE A 78 6.62 -0.77 16.81
N GLU A 79 7.45 0.27 16.91
CA GLU A 79 7.77 0.89 18.19
C GLU A 79 6.48 1.40 18.86
N ALA A 80 6.40 1.26 20.18
CA ALA A 80 5.24 1.78 20.92
C ALA A 80 5.17 3.30 20.72
N ASP A 81 3.97 3.83 20.51
CA ASP A 81 3.71 5.23 20.17
C ASP A 81 4.36 5.67 18.84
N ALA A 82 4.70 4.72 17.95
CA ALA A 82 5.17 5.04 16.61
C ALA A 82 4.12 5.87 15.86
N PRO A 83 4.54 6.82 15.00
CA PRO A 83 3.62 7.71 14.29
C PRO A 83 2.61 6.99 13.41
N LYS A 84 2.87 5.73 13.06
CA LYS A 84 2.00 4.85 12.28
C LYS A 84 1.95 3.45 12.89
N GLU A 85 1.93 3.38 14.23
CA GLU A 85 1.82 2.12 14.97
C GLU A 85 0.67 1.25 14.42
N VAL A 86 0.97 -0.02 14.12
CA VAL A 86 0.03 -1.02 13.61
C VAL A 86 -0.43 -2.03 14.66
#